data_AF-A0A6J7JY57-F1
#
_entry.id   AF-A0A6J7JY57-F1
#
_cell.length_a   1.000
_cell.length_b   1.000
_cell.length_c   1.000
_cell.angle_alpha   90.00
_cell.angle_beta   90.00
_cell.angle_gamma   90.00
#
_symmetry.space_group_name_H-M   'P 1'
#
loop_
_entity.id
_entity.type
_entity.pdbx_description
1 polymer ?
#
loop_
_entity_poly.entity_id
_entity_poly.type
_entity_poly.pdbx_seq_one_letter_code
_entity_poly.pdbx_strand_id
1 'polypeptide(L)'
;MTLIILAIGTVVTGSGPHAGDENAQRFGFELRTVASLHADFVIAVLVLTIVLLAISHHEKLSFLSRRLRIFLLILLGQGLIGYVQYFQDLPELLVAFHLIGSTLVWGYAWGMAKSLESGFKLRKLS
;
A
#
# COMPACT_ATOMS: atom_id res chain seq x y z
N MET A 1 -0.25 3.17 8.71
CA MET A 1 -0.06 1.77 8.28
C MET A 1 0.66 1.63 6.94
N THR A 2 0.38 2.48 5.94
CA THR A 2 1.09 2.42 4.64
C THR A 2 2.62 2.54 4.73
N LEU A 3 3.16 3.34 5.67
CA LEU A 3 4.61 3.39 5.92
C LEU A 3 5.18 2.04 6.38
N ILE A 4 4.45 1.31 7.23
CA ILE A 4 4.86 -0.01 7.72
C ILE A 4 4.87 -1.00 6.55
N ILE A 5 3.83 -0.97 5.70
CA ILE A 5 3.77 -1.78 4.48
C ILE A 5 4.99 -1.54 3.60
N LEU A 6 5.36 -0.27 3.37
CA LEU A 6 6.56 0.07 2.59
C LEU A 6 7.83 -0.48 3.23
N ALA A 7 8.01 -0.30 4.55
CA ALA A 7 9.19 -0.80 5.25
C ALA A 7 9.33 -2.32 5.13
N ILE A 8 8.24 -3.07 5.36
CA ILE A 8 8.24 -4.53 5.20
C ILE A 8 8.43 -4.90 3.72
N GLY A 9 7.84 -4.14 2.78
CA GLY A 9 8.03 -4.34 1.34
C GLY A 9 9.49 -4.21 0.91
N THR A 10 10.24 -3.26 1.48
CA THR A 10 11.69 -3.15 1.26
C THR A 10 12.42 -4.39 1.77
N VAL A 11 12.00 -4.97 2.90
CA VAL A 11 12.57 -6.22 3.43
C VAL A 11 12.27 -7.39 2.48
N VAL A 12 11.06 -7.47 1.93
CA VAL A 12 10.69 -8.48 0.91
C VAL A 12 11.61 -8.37 -0.32
N THR A 13 11.75 -7.17 -0.88
CA THR A 13 12.62 -6.93 -2.04
C THR A 13 14.08 -7.28 -1.73
N GLY A 14 14.58 -6.89 -0.56
CA GLY A 14 15.94 -7.20 -0.12
C GLY A 14 16.20 -8.68 0.20
N SER A 15 15.15 -9.48 0.39
CA SER A 15 15.24 -10.93 0.61
C SER A 15 15.03 -11.74 -0.66
N GLY A 16 14.46 -11.13 -1.71
CA GLY A 16 14.20 -11.76 -3.00
C GLY A 16 15.37 -11.66 -3.99
N PRO A 17 15.22 -12.21 -5.21
CA PRO A 17 16.25 -12.18 -6.24
C PRO A 17 16.51 -10.77 -6.81
N HIS A 18 15.68 -9.77 -6.51
CA HIS A 18 15.76 -8.42 -7.05
C HIS A 18 16.11 -7.36 -5.99
N ALA A 19 17.17 -7.56 -5.19
CA ALA A 19 17.56 -6.61 -4.12
C ALA A 19 18.30 -5.35 -4.62
N GLY A 20 18.03 -4.91 -5.85
CA GLY A 20 18.69 -3.78 -6.51
C GLY A 20 19.79 -4.20 -7.47
N ASP A 21 20.82 -4.89 -6.98
CA ASP A 21 21.95 -5.40 -7.79
C ASP A 21 22.07 -6.93 -7.68
N GLU A 22 22.63 -7.55 -8.73
CA GLU A 22 22.94 -8.98 -8.78
C GLU A 22 23.93 -9.37 -7.66
N ASN A 23 24.87 -8.47 -7.31
CA ASN A 23 25.87 -8.70 -6.26
C ASN A 23 25.45 -8.25 -4.87
N ALA A 24 24.25 -7.65 -4.71
CA ALA A 24 23.81 -7.15 -3.42
C ALA A 24 23.62 -8.29 -2.41
N GLN A 25 24.07 -8.10 -1.17
CA GLN A 25 23.80 -9.07 -0.11
C GLN A 25 22.31 -9.10 0.22
N ARG A 26 21.72 -10.29 0.20
CA ARG A 26 20.32 -10.49 0.62
C ARG A 26 20.25 -10.47 2.14
N PHE A 27 19.12 -10.02 2.69
CA PHE A 27 18.93 -9.90 4.14
C PHE A 27 18.90 -11.23 4.90
N GLY A 28 18.88 -12.38 4.20
CA GLY A 28 18.92 -13.71 4.81
C GLY A 28 17.59 -14.15 5.45
N PHE A 29 16.54 -13.36 5.33
CA PHE A 29 15.19 -13.78 5.70
C PHE A 29 14.61 -14.74 4.66
N GLU A 30 13.78 -15.66 5.14
CA GLU A 30 13.02 -16.56 4.27
C GLU A 30 11.92 -15.74 3.55
N LEU A 31 11.98 -15.73 2.21
CA LEU A 31 11.17 -14.85 1.36
C LEU A 31 9.66 -15.05 1.59
N ARG A 32 9.19 -16.29 1.73
CA ARG A 32 7.77 -16.59 1.95
C ARG A 32 7.28 -16.01 3.28
N THR A 33 8.10 -16.05 4.33
CA THR A 33 7.77 -15.52 5.65
C THR A 33 7.58 -14.00 5.59
N VAL A 34 8.56 -13.27 5.03
CA VAL A 34 8.47 -11.80 4.94
C VAL A 34 7.40 -11.35 3.94
N ALA A 35 7.19 -12.09 2.86
CA ALA A 35 6.12 -11.82 1.90
C ALA A 35 4.73 -12.04 2.50
N SER A 36 4.56 -13.10 3.31
CA SER A 36 3.30 -13.36 4.02
C SER A 36 3.00 -12.25 5.02
N LEU A 37 4.00 -11.84 5.81
CA LEU A 37 3.85 -10.74 6.76
C LEU A 37 3.49 -9.42 6.03
N HIS A 38 4.13 -9.13 4.90
CA HIS A 38 3.78 -7.98 4.08
C HIS A 38 2.31 -8.03 3.63
N ALA A 39 1.87 -9.18 3.13
CA ALA A 39 0.49 -9.40 2.70
C ALA A 39 -0.51 -9.20 3.84
N ASP A 40 -0.21 -9.65 5.06
CA ASP A 40 -1.08 -9.45 6.23
C ASP A 40 -1.35 -7.96 6.50
N PHE A 41 -0.33 -7.11 6.42
CA PHE A 41 -0.49 -5.67 6.58
C PHE A 41 -1.25 -5.02 5.41
N VAL A 42 -1.05 -5.49 4.17
CA VAL A 42 -1.82 -5.05 3.01
C VAL A 42 -3.30 -5.39 3.19
N ILE A 43 -3.62 -6.61 3.63
CA ILE A 43 -4.98 -7.06 3.93
C ILE A 43 -5.58 -6.21 5.05
N ALA A 44 -4.84 -5.94 6.13
CA ALA A 44 -5.31 -5.09 7.21
C ALA A 44 -5.69 -3.68 6.73
N VAL A 45 -4.87 -3.06 5.87
CA VAL A 45 -5.19 -1.74 5.29
C VAL A 45 -6.38 -1.80 4.32
N LEU A 46 -6.53 -2.90 3.57
CA LEU A 46 -7.67 -3.11 2.69
C LEU A 46 -8.98 -3.23 3.49
N VAL A 47 -9.00 -4.04 4.54
CA VAL A 47 -10.15 -4.17 5.45
C VAL A 47 -10.47 -2.83 6.11
N LEU A 48 -9.46 -2.13 6.63
CA LEU A 48 -9.65 -0.80 7.22
C LEU A 48 -10.26 0.18 6.21
N THR A 49 -9.78 0.18 4.96
CA THR A 49 -10.31 1.04 3.90
C THR A 49 -11.77 0.75 3.59
N ILE A 50 -12.16 -0.53 3.57
CA ILE A 50 -13.56 -0.96 3.38
C ILE A 50 -14.43 -0.51 4.56
N VAL A 51 -13.98 -0.71 5.79
CA VAL A 51 -14.69 -0.27 7.00
C VAL A 51 -14.88 1.25 6.99
N LEU A 52 -13.83 2.01 6.70
CA LEU A 52 -13.91 3.48 6.61
C LEU A 52 -14.85 3.91 5.46
N LEU A 53 -14.84 3.19 4.35
CA LEU A 53 -15.74 3.48 3.23
C LEU A 53 -17.20 3.27 3.63
N ALA A 54 -17.51 2.17 4.31
CA ALA A 54 -18.85 1.87 4.82
C ALA A 54 -19.33 2.95 5.81
N ILE A 55 -18.48 3.33 6.78
CA ILE A 55 -18.77 4.41 7.72
C ILE A 55 -19.00 5.74 6.97
N SER A 56 -18.10 6.11 6.06
CA SER A 56 -18.22 7.37 5.32
C SER A 56 -19.47 7.44 4.43
N HIS A 57 -19.92 6.29 3.93
CA HIS A 57 -21.16 6.17 3.16
C HIS A 57 -22.38 6.32 4.06
N HIS A 58 -22.40 5.66 5.22
CA HIS A 58 -23.47 5.79 6.22
C HIS A 58 -23.64 7.24 6.70
N GLU A 59 -22.52 7.91 7.00
CA GLU A 59 -22.48 9.30 7.46
C GLU A 59 -22.66 10.33 6.33
N LYS A 60 -22.94 9.88 5.09
CA LYS A 60 -23.12 10.74 3.90
C LYS A 60 -21.95 11.68 3.62
N LEU A 61 -20.74 11.29 4.00
CA LEU A 61 -19.49 12.03 3.75
C LEU A 61 -19.02 11.76 2.31
N SER A 62 -19.71 12.34 1.33
CA SER A 62 -19.53 12.06 -0.10
C SER A 62 -18.09 12.27 -0.59
N PHE A 63 -17.42 13.31 -0.07
CA PHE A 63 -16.02 13.61 -0.38
C PHE A 63 -15.06 12.52 0.10
N LEU A 64 -15.19 12.09 1.37
CA LEU A 64 -14.36 11.05 1.95
C LEU A 64 -14.64 9.70 1.28
N SER A 65 -15.92 9.38 1.04
CA SER A 65 -16.35 8.16 0.33
C SER A 65 -15.70 8.05 -1.05
N ARG A 66 -15.65 9.16 -1.82
CA ARG A 66 -15.03 9.17 -3.15
C ARG A 66 -13.54 8.88 -3.07
N ARG A 67 -12.84 9.47 -2.10
CA ARG A 67 -11.41 9.26 -1.90
C ARG A 67 -11.08 7.84 -1.46
N LEU A 68 -11.86 7.28 -0.54
CA LEU A 68 -11.69 5.90 -0.09
C LEU A 68 -11.96 4.88 -1.20
N ARG A 69 -12.93 5.13 -2.09
CA ARG A 69 -13.14 4.28 -3.29
C ARG A 69 -11.93 4.28 -4.22
N ILE A 70 -11.36 5.45 -4.50
CA ILE A 70 -10.15 5.54 -5.35
C ILE A 70 -8.99 4.82 -4.65
N PHE A 71 -8.79 5.04 -3.36
CA PHE A 71 -7.74 4.37 -2.60
C PHE A 71 -7.92 2.84 -2.60
N LEU A 72 -9.15 2.36 -2.43
CA LEU A 72 -9.47 0.94 -2.52
C LEU A 72 -9.10 0.35 -3.88
N LEU A 73 -9.40 1.04 -4.99
CA LEU A 73 -9.01 0.60 -6.33
C LEU A 73 -7.48 0.54 -6.50
N ILE A 74 -6.76 1.52 -5.97
CA ILE A 74 -5.29 1.52 -5.99
C ILE A 74 -4.75 0.32 -5.18
N LEU A 75 -5.27 0.08 -3.98
CA LEU A 75 -4.87 -1.06 -3.13
C LEU A 75 -5.16 -2.40 -3.81
N LEU A 76 -6.33 -2.56 -4.41
CA LEU A 76 -6.70 -3.78 -5.14
C LEU A 76 -5.79 -4.02 -6.35
N GLY A 77 -5.52 -2.97 -7.13
CA GLY A 77 -4.61 -3.06 -8.27
C GLY A 77 -3.18 -3.44 -7.86
N GLN A 78 -2.67 -2.84 -6.79
CA GLN A 78 -1.35 -3.18 -6.26
C GLN A 78 -1.29 -4.56 -5.62
N GLY A 79 -2.33 -4.96 -4.88
CA GLY A 79 -2.47 -6.30 -4.33
C GLY A 79 -2.50 -7.37 -5.42
N LEU A 80 -3.20 -7.12 -6.53
CA LEU A 80 -3.22 -8.01 -7.69
C LEU A 80 -1.82 -8.15 -8.31
N ILE A 81 -1.13 -7.03 -8.56
CA ILE A 81 0.23 -7.05 -9.11
C ILE A 81 1.18 -7.83 -8.20
N GLY A 82 1.15 -7.56 -6.89
CA GLY A 82 1.99 -8.25 -5.90
C GLY A 82 1.68 -9.75 -5.80
N TYR A 83 0.40 -10.12 -5.87
CA TYR A 83 -0.03 -11.52 -5.90
C TYR A 83 0.52 -12.23 -7.14
N VAL A 84 0.30 -11.68 -8.34
CA VAL A 84 0.80 -12.29 -9.58
C VAL A 84 2.33 -12.37 -9.57
N GLN A 85 3.01 -11.32 -9.11
CA GLN A 85 4.46 -11.30 -8.96
C GLN A 85 4.98 -12.45 -8.07
N TYR A 86 4.33 -12.71 -6.93
CA TYR A 86 4.73 -13.79 -6.01
C TYR A 86 4.61 -15.18 -6.65
N PHE A 87 3.56 -15.42 -7.45
CA PHE A 87 3.33 -16.73 -8.07
C PHE A 87 4.04 -16.95 -9.41
N GLN A 88 4.59 -15.89 -10.03
CA GLN A 88 5.33 -15.96 -11.29
C GLN A 88 6.85 -15.88 -11.10
N ASP A 89 7.35 -16.21 -9.91
CA ASP A 89 8.78 -16.18 -9.60
C ASP A 89 9.43 -14.78 -9.73
N LEU A 90 8.64 -13.74 -9.44
CA LEU A 90 9.06 -12.34 -9.33
C LEU A 90 9.59 -11.72 -10.64
N PRO A 91 8.83 -11.73 -11.75
CA PRO A 91 9.34 -11.18 -13.02
C PRO A 91 9.63 -9.68 -12.90
N GLU A 92 10.80 -9.26 -13.37
CA GLU A 92 11.35 -7.90 -13.20
C GLU A 92 10.36 -6.80 -13.58
N LEU A 93 9.63 -6.98 -14.68
CA LEU A 93 8.65 -6.00 -15.14
C LEU A 93 7.50 -5.81 -14.14
N LEU A 94 6.98 -6.88 -13.54
CA LEU A 94 5.96 -6.77 -12.50
C LEU A 94 6.52 -6.14 -11.23
N VAL A 95 7.77 -6.47 -10.86
CA VAL A 95 8.46 -5.83 -9.73
C VAL A 95 8.54 -4.31 -9.95
N ALA A 96 8.93 -3.87 -11.15
CA ALA A 96 8.99 -2.45 -11.48
C ALA A 96 7.62 -1.77 -11.38
N PHE A 97 6.56 -2.38 -11.92
CA PHE A 97 5.19 -1.87 -11.79
C PHE A 97 4.71 -1.83 -10.34
N HIS A 98 5.09 -2.81 -9.52
CA HIS A 98 4.75 -2.85 -8.11
C HIS A 98 5.48 -1.75 -7.32
N LEU A 99 6.78 -1.54 -7.59
CA LEU A 99 7.55 -0.46 -6.98
C LEU A 99 7.01 0.92 -7.35
N ILE A 100 6.74 1.18 -8.64
CA ILE A 100 6.14 2.44 -9.08
C ILE A 100 4.76 2.63 -8.44
N GLY A 101 3.93 1.60 -8.45
CA GLY A 101 2.61 1.65 -7.85
C GLY A 101 2.60 1.81 -6.32
N SER A 102 3.65 1.35 -5.62
CA SER A 102 3.84 1.60 -4.20
C SER A 102 4.00 3.10 -3.90
N THR A 103 4.63 3.87 -4.80
CA THR A 103 4.74 5.33 -4.67
C THR A 103 3.37 5.99 -4.80
N LEU A 104 2.50 5.47 -5.66
CA LEU A 104 1.11 5.93 -5.80
C LEU A 104 0.29 5.64 -4.54
N VAL A 105 0.41 4.44 -3.96
CA VAL A 105 -0.24 4.08 -2.68
C VAL A 105 0.17 5.07 -1.59
N TRP A 106 1.47 5.31 -1.44
CA TRP A 106 1.99 6.23 -0.42
C TRP A 106 1.55 7.67 -0.65
N GLY A 107 1.73 8.19 -1.86
CA GLY A 107 1.35 9.56 -2.23
C GLY A 107 -0.13 9.81 -2.02
N TYR A 108 -0.99 8.85 -2.38
CA TYR A 108 -2.44 8.97 -2.16
C TYR A 108 -2.80 8.98 -0.68
N ALA A 109 -2.25 8.05 0.11
CA ALA A 109 -2.49 7.99 1.55
C ALA A 109 -2.01 9.27 2.25
N TRP A 110 -0.83 9.76 1.91
CA TRP A 110 -0.28 11.00 2.42
C TRP A 110 -1.12 12.22 2.05
N GLY A 111 -1.50 12.35 0.77
CA GLY A 111 -2.36 13.44 0.30
C GLY A 111 -3.72 13.46 0.98
N MET A 112 -4.29 12.29 1.28
CA MET A 112 -5.51 12.17 2.06
C MET A 112 -5.31 12.64 3.50
N ALA A 113 -4.24 12.21 4.18
CA ALA A 113 -3.91 12.65 5.54
C ALA A 113 -3.75 14.19 5.62
N LYS A 114 -3.01 14.80 4.68
CA LYS A 114 -2.86 16.25 4.61
C LYS A 114 -4.15 17.00 4.36
N SER A 115 -5.04 16.46 3.53
CA SER A 115 -6.32 17.09 3.28
C SER A 115 -7.24 17.10 4.52
N LEU A 116 -7.14 16.07 5.36
CA LEU A 116 -7.88 16.00 6.62
C LEU A 116 -7.34 17.00 7.65
N GLU A 117 -6.01 17.15 7.75
CA GLU A 117 -5.38 18.16 8.61
C GLU A 117 -5.79 19.58 8.21
N SER A 118 -5.77 19.90 6.91
CA SER A 118 -6.15 21.22 6.41
C SER A 118 -7.65 21.52 6.63
N GLY A 119 -8.52 20.53 6.43
CA GLY A 119 -9.96 20.69 6.70
C GLY A 119 -10.25 20.97 8.18
N PHE A 120 -9.53 20.30 9.09
CA PHE A 120 -9.65 20.56 10.53
C PHE A 120 -9.20 21.97 10.91
N LYS A 121 -8.09 22.46 10.33
CA LYS A 121 -7.60 23.83 10.57
C LYS A 121 -8.60 24.89 10.13
N LEU A 122 -9.22 24.74 8.96
CA LEU A 122 -10.20 25.71 8.44
C LEU A 122 -11.44 25.80 9.33
N ARG A 123 -11.94 24.66 9.85
CA ARG A 123 -13.10 24.63 10.77
C ARG A 123 -12.82 25.30 12.11
N LYS A 124 -11.57 25.37 12.55
CA LYS A 124 -11.18 26.03 13.82
C LYS A 124 -11.12 27.56 13.70
N LEU A 125 -11.03 28.09 12.47
CA LEU A 125 -10.92 29.52 12.19
C LEU A 125 -12.26 30.18 11.84
N SER A 126 -13.34 29.40 11.68
CA SER A 126 -14.72 29.84 11.42
C SER A 126 -15.57 29.79 12.68
#